data_AF-A0A2W1DU43-F1
#
_entry.id   AF-A0A2W1DU43-F1
#
_cell.length_a   1.000
_cell.length_b   1.000
_cell.length_c   1.000
_cell.angle_alpha   90.00
_cell.angle_beta   90.00
_cell.angle_gamma   90.00
#
_symmetry.space_group_name_H-M   'P 1'
#
loop_
_entity.id
_entity.type
_entity.pdbx_description
1 polymer ?
#
loop_
_entity_poly.entity_id
_entity_poly.type
_entity_poly.pdbx_seq_one_letter_code
_entity_poly.pdbx_strand_id
1 'polypeptide(L)'
;MSHNTPTTLLKLAADLSKLSTDLAAAGATLAAAAATLEQEAATVAWANAQRWGVDVQVAVRAGPGAYAQHDQGGEVVVNGVRK
;
A
#
# COMPACT_ATOMS: atom_id res chain seq x y z
N MET A 1 5.06 -35.46 -33.35
CA MET A 1 4.66 -34.13 -32.83
C MET A 1 3.23 -33.88 -33.29
N SER A 2 2.31 -33.55 -32.38
CA SER A 2 0.91 -33.31 -32.73
C SER A 2 0.80 -32.06 -33.60
N HIS A 3 0.00 -32.12 -34.67
CA HIS A 3 -0.21 -30.99 -35.59
C HIS A 3 -0.85 -29.75 -34.92
N ASN A 4 -1.28 -29.86 -33.66
CA ASN A 4 -1.93 -28.79 -32.89
C ASN A 4 -0.98 -28.08 -31.89
N THR A 5 0.27 -28.53 -31.74
CA THR A 5 1.19 -27.94 -30.75
C THR A 5 1.42 -26.43 -30.95
N PRO A 6 1.60 -25.90 -32.17
CA PRO A 6 1.80 -24.45 -32.36
C PRO A 6 0.58 -23.60 -31.96
N THR A 7 -0.63 -24.05 -32.29
CA THR A 7 -1.87 -23.33 -31.94
C THR A 7 -2.13 -23.34 -30.43
N THR A 8 -1.81 -24.44 -29.73
CA THR A 8 -1.90 -24.50 -28.27
C THR A 8 -0.93 -23.53 -27.59
N LEU A 9 0.31 -23.40 -28.09
CA LEU A 9 1.29 -22.46 -27.54
C LEU A 9 0.89 -20.99 -27.77
N LEU A 10 0.35 -20.67 -28.95
CA LEU A 10 -0.17 -19.33 -29.24
C LEU A 10 -1.34 -18.97 -28.32
N LYS A 11 -2.25 -19.92 -28.08
CA LYS A 11 -3.36 -19.73 -27.14
C LYS A 11 -2.85 -19.49 -25.72
N LEU A 12 -1.90 -20.31 -25.26
CA LEU A 12 -1.29 -20.14 -23.95
C LEU A 12 -0.62 -18.77 -23.80
N ALA A 13 0.10 -18.30 -24.82
CA ALA A 13 0.73 -16.99 -24.79
C ALA A 13 -0.30 -15.85 -24.70
N ALA A 14 -1.43 -15.97 -25.42
CA ALA A 14 -2.52 -15.00 -25.34
C ALA A 14 -3.19 -15.00 -23.94
N ASP A 15 -3.43 -16.18 -23.38
CA ASP A 15 -4.02 -16.34 -22.05
C ASP A 15 -3.09 -15.77 -20.95
N LEU A 16 -1.77 -16.01 -21.05
CA LEU A 16 -0.77 -15.43 -20.15
C LEU A 16 -0.69 -13.90 -20.29
N SER A 17 -0.75 -13.38 -21.51
CA SER A 17 -0.78 -11.93 -21.75
C SER A 17 -1.99 -11.30 -21.07
N LYS A 18 -3.17 -11.91 -21.20
CA LYS A 18 -4.39 -11.43 -20.54
C LYS A 18 -4.29 -11.50 -19.02
N LEU A 19 -3.79 -12.61 -18.49
CA LEU A 19 -3.60 -12.75 -17.04
C LEU A 19 -2.64 -11.69 -16.50
N SER A 20 -1.57 -11.36 -17.24
CA SER A 20 -0.62 -10.32 -16.85
C SER A 20 -1.27 -8.93 -16.77
N THR A 21 -2.17 -8.60 -17.71
CA THR A 21 -2.89 -7.33 -17.70
C THR A 21 -3.91 -7.26 -16.56
N ASP A 22 -4.61 -8.36 -16.31
CA ASP A 22 -5.60 -8.44 -15.23
C ASP A 22 -4.91 -8.31 -13.86
N LEU A 23 -3.75 -8.94 -13.68
CA LEU A 23 -2.94 -8.82 -12.46
C LEU A 23 -2.44 -7.39 -12.24
N ALA A 24 -1.99 -6.71 -13.30
CA ALA A 24 -1.56 -5.31 -13.19
C ALA A 24 -2.72 -4.38 -12.77
N ALA A 25 -3.92 -4.61 -13.32
CA ALA A 25 -5.12 -3.85 -12.94
C ALA A 25 -5.49 -4.10 -11.47
N ALA A 26 -5.49 -5.36 -11.02
CA ALA A 26 -5.75 -5.71 -9.63
C ALA A 26 -4.72 -5.08 -8.67
N GLY A 27 -3.45 -5.07 -9.04
CA GLY A 27 -2.39 -4.40 -8.28
C GLY A 27 -2.62 -2.89 -8.14
N ALA A 28 -3.05 -2.22 -9.21
CA ALA A 28 -3.39 -0.80 -9.16
C ALA A 28 -4.59 -0.52 -8.24
N THR A 29 -5.64 -1.36 -8.28
CA THR A 29 -6.78 -1.25 -7.37
C THR A 29 -6.37 -1.47 -5.91
N LEU A 30 -5.51 -2.44 -5.63
CA LEU A 30 -4.99 -2.68 -4.28
C LEU A 30 -4.18 -1.49 -3.76
N ALA A 31 -3.31 -0.92 -4.59
CA ALA A 31 -2.53 0.26 -4.22
C ALA A 31 -3.43 1.46 -3.89
N ALA A 32 -4.51 1.68 -4.67
CA ALA A 32 -5.49 2.72 -4.39
C ALA A 32 -6.24 2.46 -3.06
N ALA A 33 -6.66 1.22 -2.82
CA ALA A 33 -7.32 0.85 -1.57
C ALA A 33 -6.41 1.02 -0.34
N ALA A 34 -5.12 0.69 -0.47
CA ALA A 34 -4.13 0.90 0.58
C ALA A 34 -3.96 2.40 0.90
N ALA A 35 -3.89 3.26 -0.11
CA ALA A 35 -3.83 4.71 0.08
C ALA A 35 -5.07 5.26 0.81
N THR A 36 -6.26 4.78 0.47
CA THR A 36 -7.49 5.13 1.19
C THR A 36 -7.44 4.69 2.66
N LEU A 37 -6.99 3.46 2.93
CA LEU A 37 -6.87 2.93 4.29
C LEU A 37 -5.85 3.73 5.13
N GLU A 38 -4.72 4.12 4.55
CA GLU A 38 -3.74 5.00 5.21
C GLU A 38 -4.35 6.35 5.59
N GLN A 39 -5.16 6.93 4.70
CA GLN A 39 -5.84 8.21 4.95
C GLN A 39 -6.92 8.07 6.04
N GLU A 40 -7.69 6.97 6.03
CA GLU A 40 -8.67 6.68 7.09
C GLU A 40 -7.98 6.48 8.45
N ALA A 41 -6.88 5.73 8.50
CA ALA A 41 -6.09 5.53 9.71
C ALA A 41 -5.54 6.85 10.26
N ALA A 42 -5.01 7.73 9.39
CA ALA A 42 -4.55 9.06 9.78
C ALA A 42 -5.70 9.93 10.33
N THR A 43 -6.88 9.86 9.71
CA THR A 43 -8.07 10.59 10.15
C THR A 43 -8.55 10.12 11.52
N VAL A 44 -8.60 8.81 11.75
CA VAL A 44 -8.96 8.22 13.06
C VAL A 44 -7.93 8.60 14.13
N ALA A 45 -6.64 8.55 13.82
CA ALA A 45 -5.58 8.94 14.74
C ALA A 45 -5.72 10.42 15.15
N TRP A 46 -5.98 11.31 14.18
CA TRP A 46 -6.20 12.74 14.44
C TRP A 46 -7.45 12.99 15.30
N ALA A 47 -8.58 12.34 14.99
CA ALA A 47 -9.80 12.47 15.79
C ALA A 47 -9.62 12.00 17.24
N ASN A 48 -8.85 10.91 17.45
CA ASN A 48 -8.52 10.43 18.78
C ASN A 48 -7.54 11.36 19.52
N ALA A 49 -6.57 11.94 18.80
CA ALA A 49 -5.62 12.91 19.35
C ALA A 49 -6.32 14.17 19.88
N GLN A 50 -7.23 14.74 19.09
CA GLN A 50 -8.05 15.89 19.50
C GLN A 50 -8.85 15.63 20.77
N ARG A 51 -9.43 14.43 20.90
CA ARG A 51 -10.18 14.03 22.10
C ARG A 51 -9.33 14.01 23.36
N TRP A 52 -8.03 13.77 23.24
CA TRP A 52 -7.11 13.68 24.36
C TRP A 52 -6.31 14.98 24.57
N GLY A 53 -6.54 16.01 23.76
CA GLY A 53 -5.81 17.29 23.84
C GLY A 53 -4.33 17.17 23.45
N VAL A 54 -3.98 16.13 22.69
CA VAL A 54 -2.61 15.88 22.21
C VAL A 54 -2.55 16.18 20.72
N ASP A 55 -1.49 16.82 20.26
CA ASP A 55 -1.25 17.04 18.83
C ASP A 55 -0.48 15.83 18.27
N VAL A 56 -1.10 15.05 17.38
CA VAL A 56 -0.51 13.84 16.81
C VAL A 56 -0.14 14.09 15.35
N GLN A 57 1.16 14.08 15.06
CA GLN A 57 1.67 14.04 13.70
C GLN A 57 1.81 12.58 13.25
N VAL A 58 0.95 12.14 12.33
CA VAL A 58 1.08 10.82 11.69
C VAL A 58 1.97 10.96 10.45
N ALA A 59 3.20 10.45 10.52
CA ALA A 59 4.09 10.38 9.37
C ALA A 59 3.64 9.24 8.43
N VAL A 60 2.86 9.58 7.40
CA VAL A 60 2.47 8.64 6.34
C VAL A 60 3.65 8.50 5.37
N ARG A 61 4.36 7.38 5.43
CA ARG A 61 5.53 7.10 4.57
C ARG A 61 5.09 6.55 3.22
N ALA A 62 4.59 7.42 2.34
CA ALA A 62 4.28 7.05 0.96
C ALA A 62 5.56 7.05 0.10
N GLY A 63 6.10 5.87 -0.25
CA GLY A 63 7.17 5.77 -1.25
C GLY A 63 7.81 4.39 -1.43
N PRO A 64 7.99 3.90 -2.68
CA PRO A 64 8.70 2.66 -2.97
C PRO A 64 10.22 2.88 -2.77
N GLY A 65 10.69 2.64 -1.54
CA GLY A 65 12.09 2.83 -1.14
C GLY A 65 12.32 2.81 0.37
N ALA A 66 11.27 2.59 1.17
CA ALA A 66 11.29 2.73 2.61
C ALA A 66 12.06 1.65 3.40
N TYR A 67 12.71 0.68 2.75
CA TYR A 67 13.40 -0.43 3.45
C TYR A 67 14.86 -0.14 3.82
N ALA A 68 15.36 1.09 3.65
CA ALA A 68 16.75 1.44 3.91
C ALA A 68 17.01 2.18 5.23
N GLN A 69 16.06 2.17 6.18
CA GLN A 69 16.30 2.79 7.49
C GLN A 69 15.70 1.95 8.62
N HIS A 70 16.36 0.83 8.90
CA HIS A 70 16.50 0.40 10.29
C HIS A 70 17.24 1.53 11.01
N ASP A 71 16.55 2.27 11.87
CA ASP A 71 17.02 2.77 13.19
C ASP A 71 16.26 4.02 13.63
N GLN A 72 14.92 3.94 13.65
CA GLN A 72 14.07 4.81 14.46
C GLN A 72 12.76 4.07 14.64
N GLY A 73 12.73 3.22 15.69
CA GLY A 73 11.48 2.74 16.24
C GLY A 73 10.55 3.93 16.45
N GLY A 74 9.28 3.78 16.14
CA GLY A 74 8.28 4.84 16.23
C GLY A 74 8.27 5.47 17.61
N GLU A 75 9.07 6.51 17.79
CA GLU A 75 9.11 7.30 19.00
C GLU A 75 7.88 8.20 18.96
N VAL A 76 6.85 7.80 19.71
CA VAL A 76 5.74 8.69 20.03
C VAL A 76 6.27 9.69 21.07
N VAL A 77 6.84 10.80 20.61
CA VAL A 77 7.24 11.91 21.49
C VAL A 77 5.96 12.58 22.02
N VAL A 78 5.47 12.12 23.18
CA VAL A 78 4.42 12.82 23.93
C VAL A 78 5.09 13.99 24.66
N ASN A 79 5.20 15.14 24.01
CA ASN A 79 5.61 16.37 24.70
C ASN A 79 4.51 16.74 25.71
N GLY A 80 4.76 16.44 26.98
CA GLY A 80 3.87 16.75 28.10
C GLY A 80 3.47 18.23 28.09
N VAL A 81 2.17 18.45 28.27
CA VAL A 81 1.50 19.75 28.40
C VAL A 81 2.22 20.61 29.44
N ARG A 82 2.68 21.81 29.04
CA ARG A 82 3.00 22.87 30.01
C ARG A 82 1.67 23.46 30.51
N LYS A 83 1.41 23.30 31.81
CA LYS A 83 0.43 24.10 32.56
C LYS A 83 0.82 25.57 32.56
#